data_AF-A0A847F6F6-F1
#
_entry.id   AF-A0A847F6F6-F1
#
_cell.length_a   1.000
_cell.length_b   1.000
_cell.length_c   1.000
_cell.angle_alpha   90.00
_cell.angle_beta   90.00
_cell.angle_gamma   90.00
#
_symmetry.space_group_name_H-M   'P 1'
#
loop_
_entity.id
_entity.type
_entity.pdbx_description
1 polymer ?
#
loop_
_entity_poly.entity_id
_entity_poly.type
_entity_poly.pdbx_seq_one_letter_code
_entity_poly.pdbx_strand_id
1 'polypeptide(L)'
;MEPRKKSEALRWLSRKAWRATLLSICGALVLAACAEDGVPGSDGAAGKDAPHVLLVTSPEPAGEECEAGGHRIASGADLNRDGALSEDEVTSVTFVCHGTDGAAGASSLVRLSRIPAGDACDAGGVRVELGRDVNLNGILDDDEVDHDATQYLCDLIPAACSLQRELPIAGDYSDSAGNEHWLRATTTATTYTFVPEGAPTLQNPPLLFSIERVCSDMDRLVLRDENGSVAHLDFFAAEGELRVCRRGAPDIQGAIDAEFSDFNDLASGCAGGSITVLTLGGE
;
A
#
# COMPACT_ATOMS: atom_id res chain seq x y z
N MET A 1 7.58 -54.14 -38.10
CA MET A 1 8.13 -55.14 -39.05
C MET A 1 7.54 -56.49 -38.70
N GLU A 2 7.07 -57.24 -39.69
CA GLU A 2 6.44 -58.57 -39.51
C GLU A 2 7.51 -59.65 -39.21
N PRO A 3 7.12 -60.82 -38.65
CA PRO A 3 6.82 -61.94 -39.56
C PRO A 3 5.67 -62.87 -39.12
N ARG A 4 4.92 -63.38 -40.11
CA ARG A 4 3.95 -64.48 -39.96
C ARG A 4 4.66 -65.83 -39.85
N LYS A 5 3.97 -66.83 -39.30
CA LYS A 5 4.10 -68.24 -39.74
C LYS A 5 2.71 -68.86 -39.99
N LYS A 6 2.67 -69.80 -40.95
CA LYS A 6 1.46 -70.49 -41.43
C LYS A 6 1.41 -71.97 -40.97
N SER A 7 0.30 -72.64 -41.37
CA SER A 7 0.13 -74.03 -41.92
C SER A 7 0.44 -75.27 -41.05
N GLU A 8 -0.26 -76.41 -41.17
CA GLU A 8 -1.42 -76.83 -42.02
C GLU A 8 -2.62 -77.32 -41.14
N ALA A 9 -3.88 -77.52 -41.58
CA ALA A 9 -4.49 -77.87 -42.89
C ALA A 9 -4.44 -79.36 -43.34
N LEU A 10 -4.91 -80.30 -42.49
CA LEU A 10 -5.30 -81.68 -42.88
C LEU A 10 -6.78 -81.92 -42.48
N ARG A 11 -7.67 -82.38 -43.37
CA ARG A 11 -7.88 -83.78 -43.85
C ARG A 11 -8.32 -84.73 -42.70
N TRP A 12 -9.31 -85.62 -42.84
CA TRP A 12 -9.90 -86.16 -44.07
C TRP A 12 -11.38 -86.57 -43.92
N LEU A 13 -12.06 -86.62 -45.07
CA LEU A 13 -13.44 -87.01 -45.33
C LEU A 13 -13.84 -88.40 -44.77
N SER A 14 -15.14 -88.59 -44.54
CA SER A 14 -15.81 -89.84 -44.92
C SER A 14 -17.08 -89.53 -45.73
N ARG A 15 -17.43 -90.38 -46.70
CA ARG A 15 -18.57 -90.20 -47.62
C ARG A 15 -19.25 -91.52 -47.91
N LYS A 16 -20.59 -91.54 -47.89
CA LYS A 16 -21.57 -92.34 -48.68
C LYS A 16 -22.89 -92.30 -47.90
N ALA A 17 -24.04 -91.85 -48.40
CA ALA A 17 -24.62 -91.85 -49.74
C ALA A 17 -25.02 -93.25 -50.24
N TRP A 18 -26.18 -93.72 -49.78
CA TRP A 18 -27.00 -94.78 -50.41
C TRP A 18 -28.30 -94.16 -50.97
N ARG A 19 -29.04 -94.92 -51.79
CA ARG A 19 -29.95 -94.39 -52.82
C ARG A 19 -31.40 -94.90 -52.72
N ALA A 20 -32.36 -93.98 -52.92
CA ALA A 20 -33.63 -94.18 -53.64
C ALA A 20 -34.66 -95.19 -53.04
N THR A 21 -35.95 -95.25 -53.44
CA THR A 21 -36.68 -94.61 -54.56
C THR A 21 -38.19 -94.49 -54.24
N LEU A 22 -38.88 -93.53 -54.88
CA LEU A 22 -40.32 -93.52 -55.27
C LEU A 22 -41.42 -93.91 -54.26
N LEU A 23 -42.27 -92.94 -53.92
CA LEU A 23 -43.73 -93.07 -54.06
C LEU A 23 -44.30 -91.73 -54.56
N SER A 24 -45.61 -91.63 -54.84
CA SER A 24 -46.12 -90.56 -55.72
C SER A 24 -47.60 -90.21 -55.55
N ILE A 25 -47.96 -88.97 -55.94
CA ILE A 25 -49.30 -88.45 -56.30
C ILE A 25 -50.28 -88.15 -55.13
N CYS A 26 -51.18 -87.18 -55.42
CA CYS A 26 -52.22 -86.54 -54.60
C CYS A 26 -51.73 -85.47 -53.59
N GLY A 27 -52.23 -84.23 -53.63
CA GLY A 27 -53.14 -83.61 -54.62
C GLY A 27 -53.34 -82.12 -54.32
N ALA A 28 -53.53 -81.29 -55.36
CA ALA A 28 -53.70 -79.85 -55.19
C ALA A 28 -55.18 -79.50 -54.89
N LEU A 29 -55.43 -78.86 -53.75
CA LEU A 29 -56.70 -78.21 -53.44
C LEU A 29 -56.42 -76.86 -52.78
N VAL A 30 -57.06 -75.79 -53.27
CA VAL A 30 -56.87 -74.43 -52.76
C VAL A 30 -57.89 -74.15 -51.66
N LEU A 31 -57.40 -73.74 -50.48
CA LEU A 31 -58.17 -73.06 -49.44
C LEU A 31 -57.22 -72.09 -48.72
N ALA A 32 -57.65 -70.85 -48.54
CA ALA A 32 -56.79 -69.76 -48.05
C ALA A 32 -57.04 -69.46 -46.56
N ALA A 33 -55.97 -69.19 -45.82
CA ALA A 33 -55.98 -68.56 -44.49
C ALA A 33 -54.59 -67.99 -44.15
N CYS A 34 -54.55 -66.98 -43.28
CA CYS A 34 -53.37 -66.47 -42.58
C CYS A 34 -52.25 -65.82 -43.42
N ALA A 35 -52.52 -64.62 -43.95
CA ALA A 35 -51.50 -63.62 -44.28
C ALA A 35 -52.10 -62.20 -44.23
N GLU A 36 -52.46 -61.75 -43.02
CA GLU A 36 -52.77 -60.34 -42.74
C GLU A 36 -51.58 -59.73 -41.98
N ASP A 37 -50.69 -59.07 -42.72
CA ASP A 37 -49.62 -58.26 -42.12
C ASP A 37 -50.26 -57.05 -41.44
N GLY A 38 -50.44 -57.14 -40.12
CA GLY A 38 -51.08 -56.10 -39.32
C GLY A 38 -50.40 -54.75 -39.51
N VAL A 39 -51.20 -53.73 -39.88
CA VAL A 39 -50.68 -52.36 -40.03
C VAL A 39 -49.96 -51.91 -38.76
N PRO A 40 -48.78 -51.26 -38.86
CA PRO A 40 -48.13 -50.68 -37.71
C PRO A 40 -49.10 -49.76 -36.96
N GLY A 41 -49.14 -49.88 -35.63
CA GLY A 41 -49.84 -48.90 -34.80
C GLY A 41 -49.29 -47.51 -35.07
N SER A 42 -50.16 -46.52 -35.21
CA SER A 42 -49.76 -45.13 -35.40
C SER A 42 -48.83 -44.69 -34.27
N ASP A 43 -47.75 -43.96 -34.60
CA ASP A 43 -46.86 -43.39 -33.62
C ASP A 43 -47.63 -42.62 -32.54
N GLY A 44 -47.18 -42.75 -31.29
CA GLY A 44 -47.72 -41.96 -30.18
C GLY A 44 -47.55 -40.47 -30.47
N ALA A 45 -48.57 -39.67 -30.15
CA ALA A 45 -48.49 -38.22 -30.30
C ALA A 45 -47.25 -37.68 -29.56
N ALA A 46 -46.50 -36.79 -30.21
CA ALA A 46 -45.28 -36.23 -29.65
C ALA A 46 -45.55 -35.62 -28.27
N GLY A 47 -44.66 -35.91 -27.31
CA GLY A 47 -44.70 -35.26 -26.00
C GLY A 47 -44.56 -33.74 -26.18
N LYS A 48 -45.30 -32.96 -25.40
CA LYS A 48 -45.14 -31.50 -25.41
C LYS A 48 -43.72 -31.16 -24.97
N ASP A 49 -43.06 -30.26 -25.71
CA ASP A 49 -41.73 -29.78 -25.33
C ASP A 49 -41.75 -29.19 -23.91
N ALA A 50 -40.69 -29.42 -23.14
CA ALA A 50 -40.54 -28.81 -21.83
C ALA A 50 -40.44 -27.28 -21.94
N PRO A 51 -40.91 -26.52 -20.93
CA PRO A 51 -40.54 -25.11 -20.75
C PRO A 51 -39.03 -24.89 -20.85
N HIS A 52 -38.62 -23.74 -21.37
CA HIS A 52 -37.21 -23.33 -21.29
C HIS A 52 -36.88 -22.92 -19.86
N VAL A 53 -35.68 -23.26 -19.38
CA VAL A 53 -35.18 -22.72 -18.10
C VAL A 53 -34.43 -21.44 -18.41
N LEU A 54 -34.85 -20.35 -17.78
CA LEU A 54 -34.23 -19.03 -17.91
C LEU A 54 -33.43 -18.69 -16.66
N LEU A 55 -32.44 -17.81 -16.85
CA LEU A 55 -31.55 -17.29 -15.83
C LEU A 55 -31.49 -15.76 -15.98
N VAL A 56 -31.79 -15.03 -14.91
CA VAL A 56 -31.73 -13.56 -14.89
C VAL A 56 -30.78 -13.12 -13.79
N THR A 57 -29.78 -12.31 -14.17
CA THR A 57 -28.79 -11.71 -13.27
C THR A 57 -29.06 -10.22 -13.14
N SER A 58 -29.37 -9.74 -11.93
CA SER A 58 -29.50 -8.31 -11.62
C SER A 58 -28.40 -7.84 -10.66
N PRO A 59 -28.06 -6.55 -10.63
CA PRO A 59 -27.33 -5.96 -9.50
C PRO A 59 -28.13 -6.16 -8.21
N GLU A 60 -27.44 -6.42 -7.11
CA GLU A 60 -27.99 -6.42 -5.74
C GLU A 60 -27.35 -5.25 -4.97
N PRO A 61 -28.13 -4.33 -4.37
CA PRO A 61 -27.60 -3.25 -3.54
C PRO A 61 -26.99 -3.76 -2.23
N ALA A 62 -26.23 -2.90 -1.54
CA ALA A 62 -25.78 -3.16 -0.18
C ALA A 62 -26.99 -3.31 0.78
N GLY A 63 -27.04 -4.42 1.53
CA GLY A 63 -28.18 -4.76 2.37
C GLY A 63 -28.02 -6.09 3.12
N GLU A 64 -29.12 -6.64 3.63
CA GLU A 64 -29.13 -7.82 4.51
C GLU A 64 -28.63 -9.11 3.82
N GLU A 65 -28.86 -9.26 2.50
CA GLU A 65 -28.40 -10.42 1.72
C GLU A 65 -26.93 -10.29 1.28
N CYS A 66 -26.44 -9.07 1.05
CA CYS A 66 -25.06 -8.76 0.65
C CYS A 66 -24.58 -7.42 1.22
N GLU A 67 -23.67 -7.43 2.18
CA GLU A 67 -23.16 -6.23 2.86
C GLU A 67 -22.52 -5.20 1.90
N ALA A 68 -21.69 -5.66 0.97
CA ALA A 68 -21.06 -4.83 -0.07
C ALA A 68 -21.84 -4.82 -1.42
N GLY A 69 -23.12 -5.23 -1.39
CA GLY A 69 -23.90 -5.52 -2.59
C GLY A 69 -23.33 -6.69 -3.40
N GLY A 70 -23.79 -6.85 -4.63
CA GLY A 70 -23.35 -7.95 -5.49
C GLY A 70 -24.24 -8.17 -6.71
N HIS A 71 -24.46 -9.44 -7.02
CA HIS A 71 -25.42 -9.88 -8.04
C HIS A 71 -26.44 -10.86 -7.48
N ARG A 72 -27.71 -10.61 -7.77
CA ARG A 72 -28.81 -11.55 -7.54
C ARG A 72 -29.06 -12.34 -8.81
N ILE A 73 -29.09 -13.66 -8.68
CA ILE A 73 -29.28 -14.61 -9.76
C ILE A 73 -30.59 -15.35 -9.51
N ALA A 74 -31.59 -15.13 -10.37
CA ALA A 74 -32.88 -15.82 -10.33
C ALA A 74 -32.97 -16.83 -11.48
N SER A 75 -33.58 -17.99 -11.22
CA SER A 75 -33.79 -19.04 -12.22
C SER A 75 -35.16 -19.69 -12.09
N GLY A 76 -35.71 -20.09 -13.24
CA GLY A 76 -37.06 -20.62 -13.31
C GLY A 76 -37.42 -21.13 -14.70
N ALA A 77 -38.63 -21.67 -14.82
CA ALA A 77 -39.16 -22.20 -16.06
C ALA A 77 -40.06 -21.16 -16.73
N ASP A 78 -39.82 -20.85 -18.00
CA ASP A 78 -40.68 -20.03 -18.85
C ASP A 78 -41.96 -20.81 -19.18
N LEU A 79 -42.95 -20.71 -18.29
CA LEU A 79 -44.21 -21.43 -18.36
C LEU A 79 -45.15 -20.81 -19.40
N ASN A 80 -45.07 -19.49 -19.58
CA ASN A 80 -45.93 -18.72 -20.46
C ASN A 80 -45.42 -18.69 -21.93
N ARG A 81 -44.10 -18.87 -22.13
CA ARG A 81 -43.34 -18.87 -23.40
C ARG A 81 -43.15 -17.50 -24.06
N ASP A 82 -43.01 -16.43 -23.27
CA ASP A 82 -42.67 -15.08 -23.76
C ASP A 82 -41.16 -14.79 -23.83
N GLY A 83 -40.32 -15.63 -23.23
CA GLY A 83 -38.85 -15.50 -23.24
C GLY A 83 -38.27 -14.59 -22.14
N ALA A 84 -39.09 -14.09 -21.22
CA ALA A 84 -38.68 -13.47 -19.97
C ALA A 84 -38.93 -14.40 -18.77
N LEU A 85 -38.33 -14.09 -17.62
CA LEU A 85 -38.59 -14.80 -16.37
C LEU A 85 -39.42 -13.88 -15.46
N SER A 86 -40.73 -14.16 -15.32
CA SER A 86 -41.60 -13.42 -14.40
C SER A 86 -41.42 -13.89 -12.94
N GLU A 87 -41.89 -13.10 -11.97
CA GLU A 87 -41.71 -13.42 -10.54
C GLU A 87 -42.40 -14.73 -10.13
N ASP A 88 -43.58 -15.02 -10.69
CA ASP A 88 -44.34 -16.27 -10.46
C ASP A 88 -43.63 -17.52 -11.05
N GLU A 89 -42.66 -17.33 -11.96
CA GLU A 89 -41.91 -18.39 -12.61
C GLU A 89 -40.55 -18.67 -11.93
N VAL A 90 -40.12 -17.82 -10.99
CA VAL A 90 -38.85 -18.00 -10.25
C VAL A 90 -38.96 -19.17 -9.28
N THR A 91 -38.08 -20.17 -9.45
CA THR A 91 -38.01 -21.37 -8.60
C THR A 91 -36.79 -21.42 -7.69
N SER A 92 -35.75 -20.64 -8.00
CA SER A 92 -34.56 -20.50 -7.16
C SER A 92 -33.93 -19.12 -7.32
N VAL A 93 -33.43 -18.57 -6.22
CA VAL A 93 -32.65 -17.33 -6.14
C VAL A 93 -31.33 -17.66 -5.46
N THR A 94 -30.25 -17.04 -5.90
CA THR A 94 -28.91 -17.14 -5.28
C THR A 94 -28.21 -15.80 -5.39
N PHE A 95 -27.54 -15.38 -4.32
CA PHE A 95 -26.78 -14.14 -4.27
C PHE A 95 -25.29 -14.42 -4.43
N VAL A 96 -24.60 -13.56 -5.17
CA VAL A 96 -23.15 -13.54 -5.34
C VAL A 96 -22.67 -12.17 -4.88
N CYS A 97 -22.36 -12.07 -3.58
CA CYS A 97 -21.94 -10.83 -2.96
C CYS A 97 -20.51 -10.44 -3.37
N HIS A 98 -20.24 -9.14 -3.40
CA HIS A 98 -18.88 -8.63 -3.39
C HIS A 98 -18.22 -8.91 -2.04
N GLY A 99 -16.89 -8.94 -2.01
CA GLY A 99 -16.16 -8.82 -0.75
C GLY A 99 -16.28 -7.40 -0.20
N THR A 100 -16.20 -7.25 1.12
CA THR A 100 -15.98 -5.96 1.77
C THR A 100 -14.55 -5.47 1.49
N ASP A 101 -14.34 -4.15 1.53
CA ASP A 101 -13.00 -3.58 1.42
C ASP A 101 -12.11 -4.06 2.58
N GLY A 102 -10.87 -4.40 2.26
CA GLY A 102 -9.87 -4.76 3.27
C GLY A 102 -9.52 -3.55 4.14
N ALA A 103 -9.15 -3.81 5.40
CA ALA A 103 -8.59 -2.78 6.27
C ALA A 103 -7.38 -2.12 5.61
N ALA A 104 -7.23 -0.81 5.78
CA ALA A 104 -6.12 -0.05 5.21
C ALA A 104 -4.78 -0.66 5.61
N GLY A 105 -3.90 -0.88 4.64
CA GLY A 105 -2.54 -1.31 4.90
C GLY A 105 -1.77 -0.17 5.57
N ALA A 106 -1.23 -0.44 6.75
CA ALA A 106 -0.21 0.41 7.39
C ALA A 106 0.93 0.71 6.41
N SER A 107 1.32 1.97 6.34
CA SER A 107 2.45 2.40 5.51
C SER A 107 3.77 2.01 6.16
N SER A 108 4.79 1.71 5.36
CA SER A 108 6.17 1.74 5.84
C SER A 108 6.69 3.17 5.70
N LEU A 109 7.08 3.77 6.82
CA LEU A 109 7.63 5.12 6.86
C LEU A 109 9.15 5.06 7.08
N VAL A 110 9.83 6.14 6.69
CA VAL A 110 11.27 6.31 6.85
C VAL A 110 11.53 7.69 7.44
N ARG A 111 12.29 7.73 8.55
CA ARG A 111 12.73 8.96 9.21
C ARG A 111 14.24 9.10 9.04
N LEU A 112 14.67 10.29 8.63
CA LEU A 112 16.08 10.64 8.43
C LEU A 112 16.46 11.69 9.47
N SER A 113 17.24 11.30 10.46
CA SER A 113 17.73 12.19 11.52
C SER A 113 19.26 12.30 11.44
N ARG A 114 19.81 13.51 11.59
CA ARG A 114 21.27 13.68 11.60
C ARG A 114 21.82 13.38 12.99
N ILE A 115 22.93 12.64 13.06
CA ILE A 115 23.61 12.33 14.32
C ILE A 115 24.97 13.05 14.43
N PRO A 116 25.34 13.50 15.64
CA PRO A 116 26.65 14.06 15.93
C PRO A 116 27.75 12.99 15.89
N ALA A 117 29.02 13.43 15.97
CA ALA A 117 30.15 12.54 16.16
C ALA A 117 30.08 11.78 17.49
N GLY A 118 30.30 10.47 17.47
CA GLY A 118 30.21 9.62 18.65
C GLY A 118 30.17 8.13 18.31
N ASP A 119 29.81 7.28 19.28
CA ASP A 119 29.94 5.82 19.21
C ASP A 119 29.28 5.12 17.99
N ALA A 120 28.29 5.75 17.36
CA ALA A 120 27.66 5.24 16.13
C ALA A 120 28.45 5.59 14.85
N CYS A 121 29.09 6.77 14.81
CA CYS A 121 29.87 7.29 13.70
C CYS A 121 30.92 8.30 14.20
N ASP A 122 32.21 8.01 14.07
CA ASP A 122 33.33 8.87 14.52
C ASP A 122 33.29 10.32 13.97
N ALA A 123 32.60 10.52 12.85
CA ALA A 123 32.45 11.81 12.14
C ALA A 123 31.04 12.42 12.23
N GLY A 124 30.08 11.71 12.83
CA GLY A 124 28.65 11.95 12.62
C GLY A 124 28.16 11.36 11.29
N GLY A 125 26.93 11.70 10.92
CA GLY A 125 26.29 11.21 9.71
C GLY A 125 24.76 11.20 9.81
N VAL A 126 24.10 10.36 9.02
CA VAL A 126 22.63 10.24 9.02
C VAL A 126 22.20 8.89 9.62
N ARG A 127 21.33 8.96 10.62
CA ARG A 127 20.56 7.83 11.15
C ARG A 127 19.31 7.66 10.29
N VAL A 128 19.14 6.45 9.75
CA VAL A 128 18.04 6.05 8.87
C VAL A 128 17.18 5.07 9.65
N GLU A 129 16.02 5.55 10.09
CA GLU A 129 15.03 4.76 10.83
C GLU A 129 13.92 4.35 9.86
N LEU A 130 13.48 3.10 9.95
CA LEU A 130 12.35 2.57 9.18
C LEU A 130 11.35 1.99 10.17
N GLY A 131 10.07 2.05 9.84
CA GLY A 131 9.04 1.48 10.69
C GLY A 131 7.71 1.32 9.98
N ARG A 132 6.69 0.96 10.75
CA ARG A 132 5.34 0.73 10.25
C ARG A 132 4.38 1.65 10.99
N ASP A 133 3.71 2.53 10.24
CA ASP A 133 2.64 3.40 10.74
C ASP A 133 1.44 2.52 11.17
N VAL A 134 1.44 2.10 12.44
CA VAL A 134 0.43 1.21 13.03
C VAL A 134 -0.82 2.00 13.38
N ASN A 135 -0.66 3.26 13.78
CA ASN A 135 -1.76 4.12 14.22
C ASN A 135 -2.43 4.95 13.10
N LEU A 136 -1.85 4.97 11.91
CA LEU A 136 -2.30 5.64 10.68
C LEU A 136 -2.30 7.18 10.76
N ASN A 137 -1.32 7.77 11.47
CA ASN A 137 -1.17 9.22 11.58
C ASN A 137 -0.27 9.85 10.49
N GLY A 138 0.50 9.05 9.75
CA GLY A 138 1.44 9.51 8.71
C GLY A 138 2.80 10.02 9.23
N ILE A 139 3.12 9.81 10.51
CA ILE A 139 4.38 10.12 11.19
C ILE A 139 5.02 8.80 11.63
N LEU A 140 6.35 8.71 11.65
CA LEU A 140 7.03 7.57 12.26
C LEU A 140 7.27 7.84 13.74
N ASP A 141 6.37 7.36 14.59
CA ASP A 141 6.48 7.43 16.05
C ASP A 141 7.60 6.50 16.57
N ASP A 142 8.21 6.84 17.72
CA ASP A 142 9.37 6.08 18.25
C ASP A 142 9.04 4.61 18.59
N ASP A 143 7.82 4.35 19.10
CA ASP A 143 7.31 2.98 19.37
C ASP A 143 7.03 2.16 18.09
N GLU A 144 7.09 2.79 16.90
CA GLU A 144 6.83 2.17 15.60
C GLU A 144 8.10 1.89 14.78
N VAL A 145 9.28 2.31 15.28
CA VAL A 145 10.60 2.11 14.64
C VAL A 145 11.04 0.65 14.77
N ASP A 146 11.39 0.05 13.63
CA ASP A 146 12.08 -1.24 13.59
C ASP A 146 13.58 -1.01 13.88
N HIS A 147 13.95 -1.10 15.16
CA HIS A 147 15.32 -0.89 15.62
C HIS A 147 16.34 -1.89 15.04
N ASP A 148 15.91 -3.09 14.60
CA ASP A 148 16.78 -4.06 13.92
C ASP A 148 17.03 -3.67 12.45
N ALA A 149 16.19 -2.78 11.87
CA ALA A 149 16.34 -2.22 10.53
C ALA A 149 17.06 -0.86 10.48
N THR A 150 17.25 -0.19 11.62
CA THR A 150 17.94 1.11 11.73
C THR A 150 19.36 1.04 11.18
N GLN A 151 19.69 1.99 10.30
CA GLN A 151 20.99 2.06 9.62
C GLN A 151 21.68 3.41 9.86
N TYR A 152 23.00 3.43 9.74
CA TYR A 152 23.83 4.62 9.89
C TYR A 152 24.66 4.84 8.62
N LEU A 153 24.46 5.99 7.98
CA LEU A 153 25.30 6.50 6.92
C LEU A 153 26.31 7.47 7.54
N CYS A 154 27.44 6.94 8.00
CA CYS A 154 28.52 7.76 8.59
C CYS A 154 29.24 8.59 7.54
N ASP A 155 29.57 9.83 7.90
CA ASP A 155 30.43 10.69 7.10
C ASP A 155 31.91 10.23 7.14
N LEU A 156 32.68 10.59 6.11
CA LEU A 156 34.11 10.24 6.01
C LEU A 156 35.04 11.28 6.65
N ILE A 157 34.50 12.44 7.02
CA ILE A 157 35.20 13.58 7.63
C ILE A 157 34.20 14.21 8.61
N PRO A 158 34.58 14.52 9.87
CA PRO A 158 33.67 15.17 10.81
C PRO A 158 33.10 16.48 10.26
N ALA A 159 31.80 16.68 10.42
CA ALA A 159 31.07 17.83 9.88
C ALA A 159 31.75 19.15 10.25
N ALA A 160 32.06 19.99 9.25
CA ALA A 160 33.10 21.00 9.36
C ALA A 160 32.60 22.31 10.00
N CYS A 161 32.35 22.30 11.32
CA CYS A 161 32.03 23.48 12.11
C CYS A 161 33.12 24.55 12.01
N SER A 162 32.93 25.49 11.09
CA SER A 162 33.96 26.42 10.66
C SER A 162 33.87 27.77 11.38
N LEU A 163 34.93 28.56 11.25
CA LEU A 163 34.97 29.97 11.63
C LEU A 163 34.53 30.89 10.46
N GLN A 164 33.79 30.37 9.48
CA GLN A 164 33.33 31.17 8.34
C GLN A 164 32.34 32.27 8.77
N ARG A 165 32.34 33.33 7.98
CA ARG A 165 31.40 34.46 8.10
C ARG A 165 30.17 34.31 7.21
N GLU A 166 30.14 33.29 6.37
CA GLU A 166 29.00 32.98 5.51
C GLU A 166 27.91 32.34 6.39
N LEU A 167 26.91 33.15 6.71
CA LEU A 167 25.76 32.77 7.52
C LEU A 167 24.62 32.37 6.57
N PRO A 168 24.29 31.07 6.42
CA PRO A 168 23.38 30.59 5.38
C PRO A 168 21.93 31.11 5.53
N ILE A 169 21.55 31.48 6.75
CA ILE A 169 20.23 32.02 7.13
C ILE A 169 20.34 33.47 7.64
N ALA A 170 21.12 34.29 6.95
CA ALA A 170 21.23 35.72 7.27
C ALA A 170 19.97 36.49 6.81
N GLY A 171 19.35 37.23 7.72
CA GLY A 171 18.10 37.96 7.48
C GLY A 171 17.52 38.54 8.76
N ASP A 172 16.43 39.28 8.60
CA ASP A 172 15.56 39.68 9.70
C ASP A 172 14.26 38.88 9.58
N TYR A 173 13.88 38.20 10.66
CA TYR A 173 12.73 37.30 10.66
C TYR A 173 11.81 37.61 11.85
N SER A 174 10.54 37.21 11.74
CA SER A 174 9.56 37.27 12.83
C SER A 174 8.88 35.92 13.04
N ASP A 175 8.56 35.60 14.29
CA ASP A 175 7.77 34.43 14.67
C ASP A 175 6.26 34.74 14.79
N SER A 176 5.45 33.71 14.99
CA SER A 176 3.99 33.84 15.13
C SER A 176 3.53 34.45 16.47
N ALA A 177 4.45 34.72 17.40
CA ALA A 177 4.21 35.41 18.65
C ALA A 177 4.71 36.88 18.62
N GLY A 178 5.19 37.38 17.48
CA GLY A 178 5.64 38.76 17.31
C GLY A 178 7.03 39.04 17.87
N ASN A 179 7.83 38.01 18.16
CA ASN A 179 9.25 38.16 18.46
C ASN A 179 10.04 38.32 17.16
N GLU A 180 11.11 39.10 17.18
CA GLU A 180 12.02 39.28 16.04
C GLU A 180 13.32 38.50 16.24
N HIS A 181 13.82 37.91 15.15
CA HIS A 181 15.01 37.08 15.09
C HIS A 181 15.94 37.66 14.02
N TRP A 182 16.98 38.38 14.43
CA TRP A 182 17.92 39.04 13.51
C TRP A 182 19.21 38.24 13.42
N LEU A 183 19.53 37.74 12.21
CA LEU A 183 20.71 36.94 11.92
C LEU A 183 21.62 37.73 10.98
N ARG A 184 22.78 38.18 11.49
CA ARG A 184 23.66 39.12 10.79
C ARG A 184 25.08 38.57 10.65
N ALA A 185 25.63 38.71 9.44
CA ALA A 185 27.05 38.53 9.16
C ALA A 185 27.67 39.87 8.74
N THR A 186 28.84 40.20 9.29
CA THR A 186 29.54 41.48 9.01
C THR A 186 31.04 41.27 8.79
N THR A 187 31.75 42.35 8.43
CA THR A 187 33.21 42.36 8.27
C THR A 187 33.98 42.28 9.60
N THR A 188 33.30 42.26 10.75
CA THR A 188 33.91 42.10 12.08
C THR A 188 33.33 40.90 12.85
N ALA A 189 32.01 40.77 12.95
CA ALA A 189 31.33 39.74 13.74
C ALA A 189 30.16 39.06 12.98
N THR A 190 29.78 37.87 13.44
CA THR A 190 28.56 37.15 13.05
C THR A 190 27.70 37.00 14.31
N THR A 191 26.45 37.42 14.28
CA THR A 191 25.59 37.53 15.48
C THR A 191 24.16 37.09 15.23
N TYR A 192 23.54 36.56 16.28
CA TYR A 192 22.11 36.30 16.36
C TYR A 192 21.53 37.14 17.51
N THR A 193 20.46 37.88 17.23
CA THR A 193 19.70 38.64 18.22
C THR A 193 18.28 38.13 18.26
N PHE A 194 17.77 37.86 19.46
CA PHE A 194 16.35 37.61 19.72
C PHE A 194 15.75 38.84 20.41
N VAL A 195 14.77 39.47 19.79
CA VAL A 195 14.02 40.61 20.34
C VAL A 195 12.63 40.11 20.74
N PRO A 196 12.25 40.14 22.02
CA PRO A 196 10.92 39.71 22.43
C PRO A 196 9.84 40.70 22.00
N GLU A 197 8.59 40.23 21.83
CA GLU A 197 7.45 41.07 21.42
C GLU A 197 7.33 42.37 22.23
N GLY A 198 7.12 43.49 21.51
CA GLY A 198 6.85 44.80 22.08
C GLY A 198 8.09 45.70 22.21
N ALA A 199 7.96 46.79 22.96
CA ALA A 199 9.07 47.71 23.20
C ALA A 199 10.04 47.10 24.23
N PRO A 200 11.34 46.92 23.91
CA PRO A 200 12.29 46.31 24.85
C PRO A 200 12.41 47.09 26.16
N THR A 201 12.52 46.37 27.28
CA THR A 201 12.59 46.95 28.63
C THR A 201 13.76 46.39 29.43
N LEU A 202 14.08 47.00 30.59
CA LEU A 202 15.08 46.46 31.50
C LEU A 202 14.66 45.12 32.16
N GLN A 203 13.36 44.78 32.09
CA GLN A 203 12.78 43.54 32.61
C GLN A 203 12.63 42.46 31.51
N ASN A 204 12.61 42.87 30.24
CA ASN A 204 12.54 42.02 29.06
C ASN A 204 13.45 42.61 27.96
N PRO A 205 14.79 42.49 28.10
CA PRO A 205 15.75 42.99 27.13
C PRO A 205 15.91 42.01 25.95
N PRO A 206 16.43 42.46 24.79
CA PRO A 206 16.83 41.56 23.72
C PRO A 206 17.99 40.66 24.16
N LEU A 207 18.05 39.44 23.65
CA LEU A 207 19.13 38.48 23.90
C LEU A 207 20.10 38.48 22.72
N LEU A 208 21.36 38.86 22.98
CA LEU A 208 22.42 38.91 21.98
C LEU A 208 23.36 37.70 22.10
N PHE A 209 23.70 37.09 20.96
CA PHE A 209 24.63 35.97 20.84
C PHE A 209 25.69 36.24 19.77
N SER A 210 26.96 35.95 20.06
CA SER A 210 27.96 35.73 19.01
C SER A 210 27.76 34.34 18.39
N ILE A 211 27.86 34.24 17.07
CA ILE A 211 27.89 32.96 16.35
C ILE A 211 29.37 32.54 16.30
N GLU A 212 29.74 31.64 17.19
CA GLU A 212 31.11 31.16 17.40
C GLU A 212 31.55 30.16 16.31
N ARG A 213 30.61 29.36 15.78
CA ARG A 213 30.83 28.44 14.65
C ARG A 213 29.61 28.40 13.75
N VAL A 214 29.85 28.21 12.46
CA VAL A 214 28.84 27.81 11.48
C VAL A 214 29.12 26.36 11.10
N CYS A 215 28.22 25.45 11.46
CA CYS A 215 28.27 24.04 11.05
C CYS A 215 27.33 23.88 9.86
N SER A 216 27.75 24.34 8.68
CA SER A 216 26.92 24.35 7.45
C SER A 216 26.41 22.95 7.11
N ASP A 217 27.29 21.95 7.20
CA ASP A 217 26.98 20.56 6.89
C ASP A 217 25.99 19.94 7.91
N MET A 218 25.79 20.60 9.06
CA MET A 218 24.86 20.19 10.10
C MET A 218 23.58 21.02 10.20
N ASP A 219 23.43 22.10 9.42
CA ASP A 219 22.37 23.10 9.59
C ASP A 219 22.29 23.63 11.05
N ARG A 220 23.46 23.93 11.62
CA ARG A 220 23.64 24.32 13.02
C ARG A 220 24.54 25.55 13.18
N LEU A 221 24.15 26.47 14.06
CA LEU A 221 24.98 27.59 14.53
C LEU A 221 25.35 27.38 16.00
N VAL A 222 26.63 27.49 16.36
CA VAL A 222 27.05 27.49 17.77
C VAL A 222 27.04 28.92 18.29
N LEU A 223 26.33 29.16 19.38
CA LEU A 223 26.06 30.46 19.97
C LEU A 223 26.79 30.64 21.30
N ARG A 224 27.21 31.87 21.60
CA ARG A 224 27.65 32.29 22.94
C ARG A 224 26.97 33.60 23.34
N ASP A 225 26.45 33.67 24.57
CA ASP A 225 25.85 34.90 25.11
C ASP A 225 26.90 35.84 25.75
N GLU A 226 26.50 37.05 26.12
CA GLU A 226 27.39 38.04 26.75
C GLU A 226 27.94 37.59 28.13
N ASN A 227 27.30 36.60 28.77
CA ASN A 227 27.76 36.00 30.04
C ASN A 227 28.76 34.85 29.82
N GLY A 228 28.97 34.41 28.58
CA GLY A 228 29.83 33.29 28.19
C GLY A 228 29.12 31.92 28.14
N SER A 229 27.82 31.86 28.42
CA SER A 229 26.98 30.65 28.28
C SER A 229 26.95 30.21 26.82
N VAL A 230 26.92 28.90 26.57
CA VAL A 230 26.88 28.34 25.21
C VAL A 230 25.49 27.77 24.89
N ALA A 231 25.08 27.91 23.63
CA ALA A 231 23.90 27.29 23.07
C ALA A 231 24.19 26.83 21.63
N HIS A 232 23.28 26.07 21.05
CA HIS A 232 23.20 25.89 19.61
C HIS A 232 21.83 26.33 19.09
N LEU A 233 21.82 26.81 17.85
CA LEU A 233 20.62 27.02 17.04
C LEU A 233 20.65 26.01 15.92
N ASP A 234 19.84 24.97 16.03
CA ASP A 234 19.54 24.07 14.92
C ASP A 234 18.53 24.77 14.02
N PHE A 235 18.69 24.65 12.71
CA PHE A 235 17.77 25.24 11.75
C PHE A 235 17.40 24.28 10.62
N PHE A 236 16.31 24.57 9.93
CA PHE A 236 15.90 23.91 8.70
C PHE A 236 15.20 24.93 7.80
N ALA A 237 15.63 25.07 6.55
CA ALA A 237 15.12 26.05 5.60
C ALA A 237 14.55 25.37 4.35
N ALA A 238 13.25 25.52 4.10
CA ALA A 238 12.57 24.92 2.97
C ALA A 238 11.46 25.83 2.42
N GLU A 239 11.39 25.97 1.09
CA GLU A 239 10.32 26.65 0.35
C GLU A 239 9.95 28.10 0.80
N GLY A 240 10.83 28.75 1.55
CA GLY A 240 10.64 30.12 2.08
C GLY A 240 10.28 30.16 3.58
N GLU A 241 10.06 29.01 4.20
CA GLU A 241 9.92 28.84 5.65
C GLU A 241 11.29 28.53 6.29
N LEU A 242 11.59 29.18 7.43
CA LEU A 242 12.75 28.88 8.25
C LEU A 242 12.26 28.34 9.60
N ARG A 243 12.63 27.11 9.95
CA ARG A 243 12.40 26.54 11.29
C ARG A 243 13.67 26.64 12.12
N VAL A 244 13.55 26.96 13.40
CA VAL A 244 14.67 26.96 14.34
C VAL A 244 14.34 26.32 15.68
N CYS A 245 15.36 25.74 16.32
CA CYS A 245 15.33 25.27 17.70
C CYS A 245 16.61 25.75 18.42
N ARG A 246 16.47 26.50 19.52
CA ARG A 246 17.59 26.98 20.33
C ARG A 246 17.70 26.17 21.64
N ARG A 247 18.77 25.40 21.80
CA ARG A 247 19.03 24.59 23.00
C ARG A 247 20.35 25.00 23.66
N GLY A 248 20.40 24.97 24.99
CA GLY A 248 21.60 25.28 25.78
C GLY A 248 22.60 24.13 25.75
N ALA A 249 23.90 24.44 25.82
CA ALA A 249 24.99 23.48 25.76
C ALA A 249 26.04 23.74 26.86
N PRO A 250 26.77 22.72 27.34
CA PRO A 250 27.77 22.89 28.40
C PRO A 250 28.99 23.72 27.95
N ASP A 251 29.42 23.55 26.70
CA ASP A 251 30.50 24.29 26.06
C ASP A 251 30.37 24.22 24.52
N ILE A 252 31.34 24.78 23.77
CA ILE A 252 31.32 24.77 22.30
C ILE A 252 31.32 23.36 21.72
N GLN A 253 32.07 22.43 22.30
CA GLN A 253 32.16 21.07 21.77
C GLN A 253 30.87 20.31 22.05
N GLY A 254 30.32 20.43 23.27
CA GLY A 254 28.98 19.91 23.59
C GLY A 254 27.84 20.56 22.79
N ALA A 255 28.04 21.74 22.19
CA ALA A 255 27.10 22.36 21.25
C ALA A 255 27.25 21.81 19.82
N ILE A 256 28.45 21.43 19.42
CA ILE A 256 28.73 20.74 18.15
C ILE A 256 28.16 19.32 18.21
N ASP A 257 28.45 18.59 19.29
CA ASP A 257 28.15 17.16 19.45
C ASP A 257 26.75 16.88 20.02
N ALA A 258 25.88 17.90 20.13
CA ALA A 258 24.49 17.71 20.58
C ALA A 258 23.66 16.91 19.56
N GLU A 259 22.74 16.05 20.00
CA GLU A 259 21.78 15.39 19.10
C GLU A 259 20.94 16.44 18.35
N PHE A 260 20.69 16.22 17.06
CA PHE A 260 19.99 17.18 16.20
C PHE A 260 18.49 17.28 16.56
N SER A 261 17.84 18.36 16.13
CA SER A 261 16.40 18.52 16.27
C SER A 261 15.65 17.79 15.16
N ASP A 262 14.66 16.97 15.50
CA ASP A 262 13.76 16.44 14.48
C ASP A 262 12.73 17.50 14.05
N PHE A 263 12.94 18.10 12.88
CA PHE A 263 12.05 19.11 12.31
C PHE A 263 10.79 18.53 11.66
N ASN A 264 10.59 17.21 11.69
CA ASN A 264 9.38 16.53 11.23
C ASN A 264 8.32 16.44 12.36
N ASP A 265 8.73 16.24 13.60
CA ASP A 265 7.83 16.33 14.76
C ASP A 265 7.59 17.79 15.17
N LEU A 266 6.50 18.37 14.66
CA LEU A 266 6.06 19.73 15.00
C LEU A 266 5.51 19.87 16.44
N ALA A 267 5.25 18.76 17.16
CA ALA A 267 4.74 18.78 18.52
C ALA A 267 5.84 18.74 19.59
N SER A 268 6.96 18.04 19.36
CA SER A 268 8.07 17.91 20.34
C SER A 268 9.49 18.16 19.82
N GLY A 269 9.67 18.45 18.52
CA GLY A 269 10.96 18.49 17.80
C GLY A 269 12.05 19.47 18.27
N CYS A 270 11.87 20.19 19.38
CA CYS A 270 12.93 20.90 20.10
C CYS A 270 13.18 20.26 21.48
N ALA A 271 13.35 18.92 21.51
CA ALA A 271 13.54 18.08 22.70
C ALA A 271 12.43 18.24 23.76
N GLY A 272 11.18 18.09 23.33
CA GLY A 272 9.97 18.34 24.14
C GLY A 272 9.49 19.80 24.10
N GLY A 273 10.25 20.70 23.44
CA GLY A 273 9.84 22.07 23.15
C GLY A 273 9.25 22.24 21.75
N SER A 274 8.48 23.30 21.55
CA SER A 274 7.98 23.72 20.24
C SER A 274 9.09 24.25 19.34
N ILE A 275 9.11 23.82 18.08
CA ILE A 275 9.91 24.44 17.01
C ILE A 275 9.38 25.86 16.74
N THR A 276 10.27 26.85 16.63
CA THR A 276 9.89 28.20 16.21
C THR A 276 9.90 28.28 14.69
N VAL A 277 8.76 28.62 14.10
CA VAL A 277 8.65 28.95 12.67
C VAL A 277 8.92 30.44 12.50
N LEU A 278 9.88 30.76 11.64
CA LEU A 278 10.34 32.10 11.31
C LEU A 278 9.94 32.46 9.87
N THR A 279 9.25 33.57 9.73
CA THR A 279 8.94 34.19 8.45
C THR A 279 9.91 35.33 8.19
N LEU A 280 10.38 35.50 6.94
CA LEU A 280 11.25 36.62 6.58
C LEU A 280 10.47 37.93 6.69
N GLY A 281 11.02 38.91 7.42
CA GLY A 281 10.39 40.21 7.60
C GLY A 281 10.30 40.98 6.28
N GLY A 282 9.08 41.34 5.88
CA GLY A 282 8.83 42.26 4.77
C GLY A 282 8.89 43.72 5.25
N GLU A 283 9.43 44.59 4.39
CA GLU A 283 9.45 46.06 4.54
C GLU A 283 8.05 46.70 4.42
#